data_AF-A0A940ZGN9-F1
#
_entry.id   AF-A0A940ZGN9-F1
#
_cell.length_a   1.000
_cell.length_b   1.000
_cell.length_c   1.000
_cell.angle_alpha   90.00
_cell.angle_beta   90.00
_cell.angle_gamma   90.00
#
_symmetry.space_group_name_H-M   'P 1'
#
loop_
_entity.id
_entity.type
_entity.pdbx_description
1 polymer ?
#
loop_
_entity_poly.entity_id
_entity_poly.type
_entity_poly.pdbx_seq_one_letter_code
_entity_poly.pdbx_strand_id
1 'polypeptide(L)'
;VMVVAFGVGLLFFVVIPHYLTGFLGQFFGRDLSVDSILFHLIDGVIKVLFFVSYIYFISFMKDIRRIFQYHGAEHKCIFAYENGDELTVSNCQKYSTLHPRCGTAFLLLVFLISIFLFSLIFPFLPKFPGLGKTLENLVYVGIKMPLLFPIAGLAYEVIKFSGKKPDHPLLRWIIAPGLWLQHLTTRPPSDDQVEIALRALQGALRLETGQKIIL
;
A
#
# COMPACT_ATOMS: atom_id res chain seq x y z
N VAL A 1 -19.25 -13.84 8.21
CA VAL A 1 -17.94 -13.88 7.52
C VAL A 1 -17.24 -12.52 7.54
N MET A 2 -17.86 -11.44 7.05
CA MET A 2 -17.23 -10.11 6.96
C MET A 2 -16.75 -9.53 8.30
N VAL A 3 -17.57 -9.55 9.35
CA VAL A 3 -17.18 -9.06 10.70
C VAL A 3 -15.98 -9.83 11.25
N VAL A 4 -15.98 -11.15 11.07
CA VAL A 4 -14.88 -12.02 11.52
C VAL A 4 -13.60 -11.69 10.75
N ALA A 5 -13.65 -11.58 9.42
CA ALA A 5 -12.50 -11.23 8.60
C ALA A 5 -11.93 -9.85 8.97
N PHE A 6 -12.79 -8.87 9.21
CA PHE A 6 -12.38 -7.54 9.65
C PHE A 6 -11.71 -7.58 11.04
N GLY A 7 -12.30 -8.32 11.99
CA GLY A 7 -11.72 -8.52 13.32
C GLY A 7 -10.34 -9.19 13.28
N VAL A 8 -10.17 -10.22 12.44
CA VAL A 8 -8.87 -10.87 12.22
C VAL A 8 -7.87 -9.88 11.61
N GLY A 9 -8.30 -9.06 10.63
CA GLY A 9 -7.44 -8.03 10.04
C GLY A 9 -6.94 -7.02 11.08
N LEU A 10 -7.82 -6.49 11.93
CA LEU A 10 -7.45 -5.59 13.01
C LEU A 10 -6.48 -6.26 14.00
N LEU A 11 -6.74 -7.51 14.36
CA LEU A 11 -5.86 -8.27 15.24
C LEU A 11 -4.44 -8.37 14.65
N PHE A 12 -4.32 -8.81 13.40
CA PHE A 12 -3.03 -9.07 12.76
C PHE A 12 -2.24 -7.81 12.38
N PHE A 13 -2.91 -6.75 11.90
CA PHE A 13 -2.22 -5.58 11.35
C PHE A 13 -2.21 -4.36 12.28
N VAL A 14 -2.99 -4.36 13.36
CA VAL A 14 -3.04 -3.25 14.32
C VAL A 14 -2.62 -3.71 15.71
N VAL A 15 -3.29 -4.72 16.26
CA VAL A 15 -3.12 -5.15 17.65
C VAL A 15 -1.77 -5.84 17.84
N ILE A 16 -1.49 -6.91 17.09
CA ILE A 16 -0.26 -7.69 17.23
C ILE A 16 1.01 -6.83 17.07
N PRO A 17 1.16 -6.01 16.01
CA PRO A 17 2.35 -5.16 15.84
C PRO A 17 2.57 -4.18 17.00
N HIS A 18 1.48 -3.61 17.53
CA HIS A 18 1.53 -2.66 18.64
C HIS A 18 2.02 -3.32 19.93
N TYR A 19 1.46 -4.49 20.28
CA TYR A 19 1.90 -5.24 21.45
C TYR A 19 3.33 -5.77 21.29
N LEU A 20 3.73 -6.19 20.09
CA LEU A 20 5.09 -6.63 19.82
C LEU A 20 6.11 -5.51 20.04
N THR A 21 5.78 -4.28 19.63
CA THR A 21 6.62 -3.10 19.88
C THR A 21 6.81 -2.86 21.38
N GLY A 22 5.73 -2.92 22.16
CA GLY A 22 5.79 -2.77 23.61
C GLY A 22 6.62 -3.86 24.29
N PHE A 23 6.46 -5.12 23.86
CA PHE A 23 7.23 -6.26 24.35
C PHE A 23 8.73 -6.12 24.04
N LEU A 24 9.09 -5.68 22.83
CA LEU A 24 10.50 -5.44 22.47
C LEU A 24 11.12 -4.35 23.34
N GLY A 25 10.37 -3.29 23.67
CA GLY A 25 10.83 -2.26 24.61
C GLY A 25 11.20 -2.84 25.98
N GLN A 26 10.31 -3.67 26.53
CA GLN A 26 10.56 -4.35 27.81
C GLN A 26 11.76 -5.30 27.73
N PHE A 27 11.87 -6.07 26.66
CA PHE A 27 12.97 -7.03 26.46
C PHE A 27 14.34 -6.35 26.39
N PHE A 28 14.44 -5.20 25.72
CA PHE A 28 15.68 -4.43 25.61
C PHE A 28 15.90 -3.42 26.75
N GLY A 29 15.06 -3.44 27.79
CA GLY A 29 15.17 -2.53 28.94
C GLY A 29 15.00 -1.05 28.59
N ARG A 30 14.29 -0.74 27.50
CA ARG A 30 13.96 0.64 27.09
C ARG A 30 12.48 0.90 27.30
N ASP A 31 12.15 2.00 27.97
CA ASP A 31 10.76 2.45 28.03
C ASP A 31 10.35 3.02 26.66
N LEU A 32 9.87 2.11 25.80
CA LEU A 32 9.22 2.46 24.54
C LEU A 32 7.73 2.73 24.84
N SER A 33 7.47 3.86 25.47
CA SER A 33 6.11 4.39 25.63
C SER A 33 5.66 5.08 24.33
N VAL A 34 4.35 5.30 24.21
CA VAL A 34 3.74 6.04 23.08
C VAL A 34 4.25 7.48 22.95
N ASP A 35 4.96 8.01 23.95
CA ASP A 35 5.59 9.33 23.89
C ASP A 35 6.92 9.34 23.12
N SER A 36 7.48 8.16 22.84
CA SER A 36 8.79 8.04 22.23
C SER A 36 8.73 8.05 20.71
N ILE A 37 9.51 8.93 20.07
CA ILE A 37 9.77 8.88 18.62
C ILE A 37 10.22 7.48 18.21
N LEU A 38 11.07 6.85 19.02
CA LEU A 38 11.59 5.51 18.76
C LEU A 38 10.49 4.45 18.79
N PHE A 39 9.47 4.60 19.64
CA PHE A 39 8.31 3.69 19.65
C PHE A 39 7.54 3.77 18.33
N HIS A 40 7.24 4.98 17.84
CA HIS A 40 6.50 5.15 16.58
C HIS A 40 7.27 4.65 15.36
N LEU A 41 8.60 4.85 15.35
CA LEU A 41 9.44 4.35 14.28
C LEU A 41 9.46 2.81 14.28
N ILE A 42 9.67 2.18 15.45
CA ILE A 42 9.71 0.72 15.57
C ILE A 42 8.34 0.10 15.27
N ASP A 43 7.24 0.64 15.81
CA ASP A 43 5.87 0.20 15.52
C ASP A 43 5.57 0.26 14.03
N GLY A 44 6.00 1.35 13.38
CA GLY A 44 5.95 1.53 11.95
C GLY A 44 6.69 0.44 11.17
N VAL A 45 7.96 0.23 11.49
CA VAL A 45 8.82 -0.77 10.83
C VAL A 45 8.24 -2.17 11.01
N ILE A 46 7.79 -2.52 12.22
CA ILE A 46 7.17 -3.83 12.49
C ILE A 46 5.92 -4.02 11.62
N LYS A 47 5.06 -3.00 11.49
CA LYS A 47 3.86 -3.09 10.63
C LYS A 47 4.22 -3.31 9.16
N VAL A 48 5.21 -2.59 8.65
CA VAL A 48 5.70 -2.78 7.27
C VAL A 48 6.25 -4.19 7.08
N LEU A 49 7.06 -4.69 8.03
CA LEU A 49 7.59 -6.05 7.96
C LEU A 49 6.49 -7.11 8.02
N PHE A 50 5.50 -6.95 8.90
CA PHE A 50 4.34 -7.85 8.97
C PHE A 50 3.57 -7.85 7.65
N PHE A 51 3.30 -6.68 7.09
CA PHE A 51 2.59 -6.54 5.82
C PHE A 51 3.34 -7.18 4.66
N VAL A 52 4.63 -6.86 4.50
CA VAL A 52 5.46 -7.43 3.42
C VAL A 52 5.61 -8.94 3.59
N SER A 53 5.84 -9.43 4.81
CA SER A 53 5.97 -10.87 5.09
C SER A 53 4.66 -11.59 4.78
N TYR A 54 3.52 -11.03 5.19
CA TYR A 54 2.21 -11.58 4.87
C TYR A 54 2.02 -11.73 3.35
N ILE A 55 2.24 -10.65 2.58
CA ILE A 55 2.14 -10.66 1.12
C ILE A 55 3.09 -11.69 0.50
N TYR A 56 4.33 -11.76 1.00
CA TYR A 56 5.31 -12.74 0.56
C TYR A 56 4.82 -14.17 0.75
N PHE A 57 4.31 -14.52 1.93
CA PHE A 57 3.84 -15.88 2.22
C PHE A 57 2.59 -16.26 1.42
N ILE A 58 1.60 -15.36 1.29
CA ILE A 58 0.42 -15.67 0.48
C ILE A 58 0.75 -15.75 -1.01
N SER A 59 1.85 -15.14 -1.47
CA SER A 59 2.25 -15.18 -2.89
C SER A 59 2.56 -16.60 -3.39
N PHE A 60 2.82 -17.55 -2.49
CA PHE A 60 3.03 -18.96 -2.82
C PHE A 60 1.73 -19.73 -3.08
N MET A 61 0.58 -19.18 -2.66
CA MET A 61 -0.73 -19.78 -2.92
C MET A 61 -1.09 -19.64 -4.41
N LYS A 62 -1.53 -20.74 -5.04
CA LYS A 62 -1.82 -20.78 -6.48
C LYS A 62 -2.83 -19.72 -6.91
N ASP A 63 -3.89 -19.54 -6.13
CA ASP A 63 -4.95 -18.57 -6.44
C ASP A 63 -4.45 -17.13 -6.34
N ILE A 64 -3.66 -16.82 -5.30
CA ILE A 64 -3.06 -15.50 -5.12
C ILE A 64 -2.05 -15.21 -6.23
N ARG A 65 -1.23 -16.19 -6.61
CA ARG A 65 -0.32 -16.06 -7.74
C ARG A 65 -1.06 -15.74 -9.03
N ARG A 66 -2.22 -16.36 -9.27
CA ARG A 66 -3.08 -16.07 -10.43
C ARG A 66 -3.63 -14.64 -10.37
N ILE A 67 -4.04 -14.16 -9.20
CA ILE A 67 -4.45 -12.75 -9.01
C ILE A 67 -3.30 -11.79 -9.33
N PHE A 68 -2.08 -12.09 -8.88
CA PHE A 68 -0.90 -11.26 -9.19
C PHE A 68 -0.53 -11.27 -10.68
N GLN A 69 -0.86 -12.32 -11.42
CA GLN A 69 -0.73 -12.32 -12.88
C GLN A 69 -1.77 -11.39 -13.53
N TYR A 70 -3.04 -11.44 -13.12
CA TYR A 70 -4.06 -10.49 -13.61
C TYR A 70 -3.69 -9.03 -13.30
N HIS A 71 -3.11 -8.78 -12.13
CA HIS A 71 -2.58 -7.46 -11.79
C HIS A 71 -1.41 -7.05 -12.70
N GLY A 72 -0.50 -7.98 -13.03
CA GLY A 72 0.54 -7.74 -14.04
C GLY A 72 -0.03 -7.46 -15.44
N ALA A 73 -1.13 -8.14 -15.82
CA ALA A 73 -1.84 -7.90 -17.07
C ALA A 73 -2.44 -6.49 -17.15
N GLU A 74 -3.09 -6.04 -16.07
CA GLU A 74 -3.61 -4.67 -15.94
C GLU A 74 -2.50 -3.64 -16.18
N HIS A 75 -1.38 -3.75 -15.47
CA HIS A 75 -0.26 -2.81 -15.62
C HIS A 75 0.27 -2.75 -17.05
N LYS A 76 0.42 -3.90 -17.71
CA LYS A 76 0.85 -3.96 -19.11
C LYS A 76 -0.14 -3.29 -20.07
N CYS A 77 -1.44 -3.48 -19.86
CA CYS A 77 -2.48 -2.87 -20.68
C CYS A 77 -2.55 -1.36 -20.49
N ILE A 78 -2.46 -0.90 -19.23
CA ILE A 78 -2.43 0.52 -18.89
C ILE A 78 -1.19 1.19 -19.50
N PHE A 79 -0.02 0.55 -19.44
CA PHE A 79 1.16 1.08 -20.12
C PHE A 79 0.98 1.21 -21.63
N ALA A 80 0.43 0.20 -22.30
CA ALA A 80 0.16 0.29 -23.74
C ALA A 80 -0.77 1.46 -24.07
N TYR A 81 -1.84 1.63 -23.29
CA TYR A 81 -2.76 2.75 -23.43
C TYR A 81 -2.07 4.11 -23.23
N GLU A 82 -1.26 4.25 -22.19
CA GLU A 82 -0.58 5.52 -21.84
C GLU A 82 0.49 5.91 -22.84
N ASN A 83 1.11 4.95 -23.51
CA ASN A 83 2.06 5.19 -24.59
C ASN A 83 1.37 5.40 -25.95
N GLY A 84 0.04 5.28 -26.02
CA GLY A 84 -0.73 5.47 -27.25
C GLY A 84 -0.61 4.31 -28.23
N ASP A 85 -0.18 3.13 -27.78
CA ASP A 85 -0.14 1.93 -28.61
C ASP A 85 -1.54 1.41 -28.88
N GLU A 86 -1.69 0.69 -29.98
CA GLU A 86 -2.89 -0.09 -30.25
C GLU A 86 -3.09 -1.16 -29.15
N LEU A 87 -4.31 -1.24 -28.61
CA LEU A 87 -4.68 -2.08 -27.48
C LEU A 87 -4.81 -3.56 -27.86
N THR A 88 -3.68 -4.16 -28.24
CA THR A 88 -3.53 -5.58 -28.61
C THR A 88 -2.68 -6.32 -27.59
N VAL A 89 -2.86 -7.65 -27.51
CA VAL A 89 -2.09 -8.51 -26.59
C VAL A 89 -0.58 -8.38 -26.86
N SER A 90 -0.17 -8.38 -28.13
CA SER A 90 1.23 -8.25 -28.54
C SER A 90 1.88 -6.95 -28.04
N ASN A 91 1.17 -5.82 -28.15
CA ASN A 91 1.69 -4.54 -27.65
C ASN A 91 1.76 -4.51 -26.13
N CYS A 92 0.74 -5.00 -25.44
CA CYS A 92 0.73 -5.06 -23.98
C CYS A 92 1.89 -5.91 -23.44
N GLN A 93 2.17 -7.05 -24.06
CA GLN A 93 3.20 -7.97 -23.57
C GLN A 93 4.61 -7.36 -23.52
N LYS A 94 4.90 -6.32 -24.31
CA LYS A 94 6.18 -5.59 -24.33
C LYS A 94 6.47 -4.82 -23.03
N TYR A 95 5.43 -4.45 -22.29
CA TYR A 95 5.56 -3.57 -21.13
C TYR A 95 5.92 -4.30 -19.83
N SER A 96 6.44 -3.53 -18.88
CA SER A 96 6.77 -4.02 -17.53
C SER A 96 5.51 -4.29 -16.72
N THR A 97 5.59 -5.21 -15.75
CA THR A 97 4.55 -5.35 -14.73
C THR A 97 4.70 -4.36 -13.58
N LEU A 98 5.72 -3.49 -13.59
CA LEU A 98 5.96 -2.49 -12.54
C LEU A 98 5.44 -1.12 -12.99
N HIS A 99 4.36 -0.65 -12.36
CA HIS A 99 3.70 0.59 -12.71
C HIS A 99 3.79 1.63 -11.57
N PRO A 100 4.29 2.85 -11.81
CA PRO A 100 4.49 3.85 -10.75
C PRO A 100 3.18 4.36 -10.13
N ARG A 101 2.04 4.16 -10.81
CA ARG A 101 0.72 4.64 -10.38
C ARG A 101 -0.19 3.57 -9.78
N CYS A 102 0.36 2.42 -9.42
CA CYS A 102 -0.39 1.29 -8.88
C CYS A 102 -0.91 1.56 -7.46
N GLY A 103 -2.12 1.08 -7.15
CA GLY A 103 -2.71 1.10 -5.80
C GLY A 103 -1.92 0.31 -4.75
N THR A 104 -1.12 -0.68 -5.13
CA THR A 104 -0.23 -1.37 -4.18
C THR A 104 0.93 -0.49 -3.72
N ALA A 105 1.44 0.38 -4.59
CA ALA A 105 2.40 1.41 -4.20
C ALA A 105 1.75 2.47 -3.29
N PHE A 106 0.47 2.76 -3.50
CA PHE A 106 -0.31 3.65 -2.64
C PHE A 106 -0.39 3.16 -1.20
N LEU A 107 -0.73 1.89 -0.96
CA LEU A 107 -0.81 1.36 0.40
C LEU A 107 0.53 1.46 1.16
N LEU A 108 1.65 1.13 0.49
CA LEU A 108 2.96 1.24 1.13
C LEU A 108 3.33 2.70 1.42
N LEU A 109 3.00 3.61 0.51
CA LEU A 109 3.24 5.03 0.70
C LEU A 109 2.40 5.62 1.85
N VAL A 110 1.15 5.18 1.99
CA VAL A 110 0.31 5.52 3.16
C VAL A 110 1.00 5.08 4.45
N PHE A 111 1.58 3.88 4.50
CA PHE A 111 2.33 3.44 5.69
C PHE A 111 3.56 4.31 5.94
N LEU A 112 4.40 4.55 4.93
CA LEU A 112 5.60 5.36 5.11
C LEU A 112 5.29 6.79 5.58
N ILE A 113 4.28 7.43 4.99
CA ILE A 113 3.81 8.75 5.40
C ILE A 113 3.21 8.70 6.82
N SER A 114 2.45 7.65 7.14
CA SER A 114 1.90 7.45 8.49
C SER A 114 3.00 7.35 9.54
N ILE A 115 4.05 6.57 9.27
CA ILE A 115 5.19 6.40 10.18
C ILE A 115 5.87 7.75 10.41
N PHE A 116 6.15 8.47 9.33
CA PHE A 116 6.78 9.79 9.40
C PHE A 116 5.93 10.79 10.21
N LEU A 117 4.66 10.95 9.85
CA LEU A 117 3.77 11.92 10.51
C LEU A 117 3.47 11.56 11.95
N PHE A 118 3.23 10.28 12.26
CA PHE A 118 2.98 9.87 13.64
C PHE A 118 4.23 10.01 14.50
N SER A 119 5.41 9.67 13.97
CA SER A 119 6.67 9.88 14.69
C SER A 119 6.95 11.36 14.95
N LEU A 120 6.51 12.26 14.06
CA LEU A 120 6.71 13.70 14.20
C LEU A 120 5.66 14.38 15.10
N ILE A 121 4.41 13.93 15.09
CA ILE A 121 3.29 14.64 15.75
C ILE A 121 3.00 14.08 17.14
N PHE A 122 2.97 12.75 17.29
CA PHE A 122 2.45 12.11 18.50
C PHE A 122 3.28 12.37 19.76
N PRO A 123 4.62 12.47 19.71
CA PRO A 123 5.42 12.87 20.88
C PRO A 123 5.08 14.24 21.46
N PHE A 124 4.44 15.11 20.67
CA PHE A 124 4.07 16.48 21.08
C PHE A 124 2.57 16.62 21.40
N LEU A 125 1.78 15.55 21.33
CA LEU A 125 0.38 15.59 21.71
C LEU A 125 0.22 15.72 23.23
N PRO A 126 -0.86 16.37 23.71
CA PRO A 126 -1.14 16.48 25.14
C PRO A 126 -1.27 15.09 25.75
N LYS A 127 -0.56 14.90 26.86
CA LYS A 127 -0.59 13.67 27.65
C LYS A 127 -1.85 13.64 28.51
N PHE A 128 -2.37 12.45 28.78
CA PHE A 128 -3.54 12.25 29.63
C PHE A 128 -3.14 11.58 30.95
N PRO A 129 -2.45 12.30 31.85
CA PRO A 129 -2.02 11.73 33.13
C PRO A 129 -3.24 11.32 33.95
N GLY A 130 -3.31 10.04 34.33
CA GLY A 130 -4.41 9.45 35.11
C GLY A 130 -5.31 8.49 34.33
N LEU A 131 -5.21 8.44 32.98
CA LEU A 131 -5.76 7.31 32.22
C LEU A 131 -4.81 6.11 32.37
N GLY A 132 -5.35 4.93 32.69
CA GLY A 132 -4.54 3.70 32.64
C GLY A 132 -3.97 3.49 31.24
N LYS A 133 -2.77 2.88 31.15
CA LYS A 133 -2.01 2.69 29.89
C LYS A 133 -2.85 2.13 28.73
N THR A 134 -3.78 1.23 29.02
CA THR A 134 -4.70 0.65 28.02
C THR A 134 -5.66 1.68 27.44
N LEU A 135 -6.24 2.54 28.29
CA LEU A 135 -7.23 3.54 27.86
C LEU A 135 -6.55 4.68 27.09
N GLU A 136 -5.34 5.07 27.51
CA GLU A 136 -4.50 6.01 26.78
C GLU A 136 -4.18 5.50 25.36
N ASN A 137 -3.76 4.24 25.22
CA ASN A 137 -3.52 3.63 23.91
C ASN A 137 -4.78 3.63 23.02
N LEU A 138 -5.97 3.38 23.59
CA LEU A 138 -7.24 3.44 22.86
C LEU A 138 -7.54 4.85 22.37
N VAL A 139 -7.28 5.88 23.17
CA VAL A 139 -7.43 7.29 22.76
C VAL A 139 -6.49 7.60 21.58
N TYR A 140 -5.22 7.22 21.66
CA TYR A 140 -4.27 7.43 20.55
C TYR A 140 -4.67 6.68 19.27
N VAL A 141 -5.20 5.46 19.37
CA VAL A 141 -5.76 4.74 18.20
C VAL A 141 -6.96 5.51 17.64
N GLY A 142 -7.85 6.01 18.51
CA GLY A 142 -8.99 6.85 18.13
C GLY A 142 -8.58 8.13 17.41
N ILE A 143 -7.43 8.72 17.73
CA ILE A 143 -6.86 9.89 17.04
C ILE A 143 -6.20 9.49 15.70
N LYS A 144 -5.48 8.36 15.65
CA LYS A 144 -4.81 7.87 14.42
C LYS A 144 -5.81 7.54 13.30
N MET A 145 -6.96 6.97 13.63
CA MET A 145 -7.96 6.54 12.66
C MET A 145 -8.44 7.67 11.72
N PRO A 146 -8.94 8.82 12.21
CA PRO A 146 -9.33 9.94 11.34
C PRO A 146 -8.13 10.57 10.63
N LEU A 147 -6.91 10.51 11.19
CA LEU A 147 -5.70 11.00 10.51
C LEU A 147 -5.33 10.17 9.27
N LEU A 148 -5.83 8.93 9.13
CA LEU A 148 -5.60 8.15 7.91
C LEU A 148 -6.20 8.80 6.65
N PHE A 149 -7.27 9.60 6.78
CA PHE A 149 -7.88 10.29 5.64
C PHE A 149 -6.93 11.33 4.99
N PRO A 150 -6.39 12.33 5.72
CA PRO A 150 -5.42 13.27 5.13
C PRO A 150 -4.13 12.58 4.70
N ILE A 151 -3.70 11.51 5.38
CA ILE A 151 -2.53 10.73 4.98
C ILE A 151 -2.76 10.05 3.62
N ALA A 152 -3.93 9.43 3.44
CA ALA A 152 -4.33 8.83 2.17
C ALA A 152 -4.38 9.88 1.05
N GLY A 153 -4.95 11.06 1.33
CA GLY A 153 -4.93 12.19 0.38
C GLY A 153 -3.52 12.60 -0.04
N LEU A 154 -2.59 12.71 0.93
CA LEU A 154 -1.20 13.04 0.65
C LEU A 154 -0.51 11.95 -0.17
N ALA A 155 -0.70 10.67 0.17
CA ALA A 155 -0.16 9.55 -0.59
C ALA A 155 -0.67 9.54 -2.04
N TYR A 156 -1.96 9.85 -2.23
CA TYR A 156 -2.56 9.95 -3.56
C TYR A 156 -1.91 11.07 -4.40
N GLU A 157 -1.76 12.26 -3.84
CA GLU A 157 -1.15 13.38 -4.57
C GLU A 157 0.33 13.11 -4.92
N VAL A 158 1.09 12.45 -4.05
CA VAL A 158 2.46 12.03 -4.34
C VAL A 158 2.52 11.05 -5.52
N ILE A 159 1.63 10.06 -5.56
CA ILE A 159 1.58 9.08 -6.68
C ILE A 159 1.08 9.72 -7.97
N LYS A 160 0.09 10.60 -7.88
CA LYS A 160 -0.40 11.35 -9.03
C LYS A 160 0.69 12.25 -9.60
N PHE A 161 1.46 12.91 -8.74
CA PHE A 161 2.54 13.81 -9.16
C PHE A 161 3.72 13.06 -9.78
N SER A 162 4.06 11.87 -9.28
CA SER A 162 5.11 11.06 -9.86
C SER A 162 4.79 10.53 -11.26
N GLY A 163 3.52 10.20 -11.51
CA GLY A 163 3.04 9.86 -12.84
C GLY A 163 3.23 10.99 -13.84
N LYS A 164 3.11 12.24 -13.39
CA LYS A 164 3.33 13.43 -14.23
C LYS A 164 4.80 13.79 -14.43
N LYS A 165 5.68 13.40 -13.50
CA LYS A 165 7.12 13.74 -13.51
C LYS A 165 7.98 12.51 -13.19
N PRO A 166 7.99 11.49 -14.06
CA PRO A 166 8.68 10.23 -13.80
C PRO A 166 10.21 10.38 -13.67
N ASP A 167 10.79 11.43 -14.27
CA ASP A 167 12.23 11.67 -14.26
C ASP A 167 12.74 12.43 -13.04
N HIS A 168 11.85 12.90 -12.16
CA HIS A 168 12.26 13.67 -10.99
C HIS A 168 12.94 12.75 -9.94
N PRO A 169 14.22 12.99 -9.58
CA PRO A 169 15.01 12.05 -8.78
C PRO A 169 14.40 11.79 -7.39
N LEU A 170 13.89 12.85 -6.74
CA LEU A 170 13.22 12.71 -5.44
C LEU A 170 11.95 11.85 -5.52
N LEU A 171 11.15 11.98 -6.58
CA LEU A 171 9.90 11.23 -6.72
C LEU A 171 10.19 9.76 -7.00
N ARG A 172 11.21 9.48 -7.82
CA ARG A 172 11.69 8.11 -8.05
C ARG A 172 12.10 7.44 -6.74
N TRP A 173 12.81 8.16 -5.87
CA TRP A 173 13.23 7.61 -4.58
C TRP A 173 12.04 7.35 -3.64
N ILE A 174 11.08 8.29 -3.56
CA ILE A 174 9.88 8.15 -2.72
C ILE A 174 9.02 6.95 -3.15
N ILE A 175 8.97 6.64 -4.46
CA ILE A 175 8.11 5.56 -5.00
C ILE A 175 8.84 4.23 -5.17
N ALA A 176 10.17 4.22 -5.14
CA ALA A 176 10.97 3.01 -5.25
C ALA A 176 10.49 1.90 -4.29
N PRO A 177 10.17 2.15 -3.01
CA PRO A 177 9.62 1.12 -2.12
C PRO A 177 8.33 0.49 -2.67
N GLY A 178 7.44 1.32 -3.23
CA GLY A 178 6.17 0.87 -3.81
C GLY A 178 6.38 0.00 -5.06
N LEU A 179 7.38 0.34 -5.88
CA LEU A 179 7.79 -0.50 -7.02
C LEU A 179 8.42 -1.81 -6.55
N TRP A 180 9.19 -1.81 -5.46
CA TRP A 180 9.76 -3.03 -4.90
C TRP A 180 8.69 -4.00 -4.42
N LEU A 181 7.62 -3.49 -3.79
CA LEU A 181 6.49 -4.31 -3.39
C LEU A 181 5.80 -4.98 -4.60
N GLN A 182 5.80 -4.33 -5.76
CA GLN A 182 5.21 -4.90 -6.97
C GLN A 182 5.95 -6.12 -7.50
N HIS A 183 7.23 -6.32 -7.16
CA HIS A 183 7.90 -7.59 -7.44
C HIS A 183 7.26 -8.78 -6.70
N LEU A 184 6.56 -8.53 -5.61
CA LEU A 184 5.80 -9.56 -4.88
C LEU A 184 4.36 -9.65 -5.37
N THR A 185 3.72 -8.52 -5.68
CA THR A 185 2.28 -8.42 -5.98
C THR A 185 1.93 -8.46 -7.46
N THR A 186 2.91 -8.56 -8.35
CA THR A 186 2.71 -8.73 -9.80
C THR A 186 3.49 -9.93 -10.31
N ARG A 187 2.99 -10.56 -11.37
CA ARG A 187 3.64 -11.69 -12.05
C ARG A 187 3.43 -11.57 -13.57
N PRO A 188 4.32 -12.15 -14.39
CA PRO A 188 4.10 -12.23 -15.83
C PRO A 188 2.76 -12.95 -16.15
N PRO A 189 1.85 -12.29 -16.88
CA PRO A 189 0.56 -12.85 -17.26
C PRO A 189 0.64 -13.71 -18.52
N SER A 190 -0.34 -14.62 -18.68
CA SER A 190 -0.60 -15.26 -19.98
C SER A 190 -1.36 -14.32 -20.92
N ASP A 191 -1.35 -14.64 -22.21
CA ASP A 191 -2.06 -13.87 -23.24
C ASP A 191 -3.57 -13.77 -22.97
N ASP A 192 -4.20 -14.85 -22.51
CA ASP A 192 -5.63 -14.83 -22.12
C ASP A 192 -5.91 -13.83 -20.99
N GLN A 193 -4.99 -13.70 -20.02
CA GLN A 193 -5.15 -12.75 -18.92
C GLN A 193 -4.99 -11.31 -19.40
N VAL A 194 -4.09 -11.08 -20.36
CA VAL A 194 -3.94 -9.78 -21.04
C VAL A 194 -5.18 -9.45 -21.85
N GLU A 195 -5.78 -10.41 -22.56
CA GLU A 195 -7.03 -10.17 -23.27
C GLU A 195 -8.15 -9.76 -22.31
N ILE A 196 -8.30 -10.45 -21.18
CA ILE A 196 -9.30 -10.08 -20.16
C ILE A 196 -9.05 -8.65 -19.64
N ALA A 197 -7.79 -8.31 -19.34
CA ALA A 197 -7.43 -6.98 -18.88
C ALA A 197 -7.70 -5.90 -19.94
N LEU A 198 -7.45 -6.18 -21.22
CA LEU A 198 -7.79 -5.31 -22.35
C LEU A 198 -9.29 -5.06 -22.44
N ARG A 199 -10.11 -6.11 -22.35
CA ARG A 199 -11.58 -5.98 -22.37
C ARG A 199 -12.08 -5.12 -21.20
N ALA A 200 -11.52 -5.33 -20.01
CA ALA A 200 -11.86 -4.54 -18.82
C ALA A 200 -11.47 -3.06 -19.01
N LEU A 201 -10.26 -2.79 -19.48
CA LEU A 201 -9.77 -1.43 -19.75
C LEU A 201 -10.62 -0.72 -20.80
N GLN A 202 -10.94 -1.39 -21.92
CA GLN A 202 -11.83 -0.84 -22.94
C GLN A 202 -13.21 -0.53 -22.38
N GLY A 203 -13.75 -1.40 -21.51
CA GLY A 203 -15.01 -1.17 -20.82
C GLY A 203 -14.98 0.10 -19.95
N ALA A 204 -13.91 0.28 -19.17
CA ALA A 204 -13.71 1.48 -18.36
C ALA A 204 -13.60 2.75 -19.21
N LEU A 205 -12.78 2.73 -20.26
CA LEU A 205 -12.58 3.87 -21.16
C LEU A 205 -13.85 4.26 -21.92
N ARG A 206 -14.67 3.27 -22.31
CA ARG A 206 -15.99 3.51 -22.94
C ARG A 206 -16.93 4.29 -22.00
N LEU A 207 -16.92 3.95 -20.72
CA LEU A 207 -17.73 4.65 -19.70
C LEU A 207 -17.21 6.07 -19.41
N GLU A 208 -15.89 6.26 -19.40
CA GLU A 208 -15.28 7.57 -19.15
C GLU A 208 -15.43 8.55 -20.32
N THR A 209 -15.28 8.06 -21.56
CA THR A 209 -15.20 8.92 -22.76
C THR A 209 -16.48 8.94 -23.59
N GLY A 210 -17.41 8.01 -23.36
CA GLY A 210 -18.62 7.85 -24.17
C GLY A 210 -18.37 7.37 -25.61
N GLN A 211 -17.12 7.08 -25.99
CA GLN A 211 -16.77 6.64 -27.35
C GLN A 211 -16.79 5.12 -27.48
N LYS A 212 -17.34 4.61 -28.60
CA LYS A 212 -17.18 3.20 -29.01
C LYS A 212 -15.73 2.98 -29.45
N ILE A 213 -14.90 2.43 -28.58
CA ILE A 213 -13.58 1.91 -28.97
C ILE A 213 -13.80 0.75 -29.96
N ILE A 214 -13.36 0.96 -31.20
CA ILE A 214 -13.49 0.01 -32.31
C ILE A 214 -12.63 -1.22 -32.01
N LEU A 215 -13.22 -2.40 -32.24
CA LEU A 215 -12.65 -3.72 -31.96
C LEU A 215 -11.69 -4.18 -33.06
#